data_AF-A0A8X6U5G4-F1
#
_entry.id   AF-A0A8X6U5G4-F1
#
_cell.length_a   1.000
_cell.length_b   1.000
_cell.length_c   1.000
_cell.angle_alpha   90.00
_cell.angle_beta   90.00
_cell.angle_gamma   90.00
#
_symmetry.space_group_name_H-M   'P 1'
#
loop_
_entity.id
_entity.type
_entity.pdbx_description
1 polymer ?
#
loop_
_entity_poly.entity_id
_entity_poly.type
_entity_poly.pdbx_seq_one_letter_code
_entity_poly.pdbx_strand_id
1 'polypeptide(L)'
;YREVFENGRTDIDDADRKGRPSSATNSEIAVSGNECIFANRCITIDKISNEQDVSHGSVHKIIADHFQFHKACAQWVLYLQTEEGKKKRFESAFAFLQLYP
;
A
#
# COMPACT_ATOMS: atom_id res chain seq x y z
N TYR A 1 18.52 -30.93 21.80
CA TYR A 1 19.69 -30.45 21.02
C TYR A 1 20.61 -31.56 20.54
N ARG A 2 20.95 -32.58 21.35
CA ARG A 2 21.81 -33.69 20.91
C ARG A 2 21.18 -34.60 19.83
N GLU A 3 19.93 -35.03 20.00
CA GLU A 3 19.19 -35.82 18.99
C GLU A 3 19.05 -35.13 17.63
N VAL A 4 18.89 -33.80 17.62
CA VAL A 4 18.69 -33.03 16.38
C VAL A 4 19.99 -32.92 15.56
N PHE A 5 21.14 -32.96 16.23
CA PHE A 5 22.46 -32.94 15.61
C PHE A 5 22.87 -34.34 15.12
N GLU A 6 22.58 -35.38 15.91
CA GLU A 6 22.79 -36.79 15.51
C GLU A 6 21.93 -37.19 14.31
N ASN A 7 20.73 -36.60 14.17
CA ASN A 7 19.86 -36.81 13.01
C ASN A 7 20.26 -36.01 11.75
N GLY A 8 21.46 -35.40 11.72
CA GLY A 8 22.04 -34.83 10.51
C GLY A 8 21.41 -33.52 10.04
N ARG A 9 20.91 -32.66 10.95
CA ARG A 9 20.54 -31.29 10.59
C ARG A 9 21.72 -30.59 9.92
N THR A 10 21.55 -30.29 8.63
CA THR A 10 22.49 -29.53 7.79
C THR A 10 22.16 -28.04 7.76
N ASP A 11 20.96 -27.69 8.21
CA ASP A 11 20.48 -26.32 8.30
C ASP A 11 21.04 -25.63 9.55
N ILE A 12 21.70 -24.49 9.33
CA ILE A 12 22.36 -23.68 10.36
C ILE A 12 21.40 -22.60 10.89
N ASP A 13 20.30 -22.35 10.19
CA ASP A 13 19.38 -21.29 10.55
C ASP A 13 18.54 -21.60 11.79
N ASP A 14 18.21 -20.54 12.53
CA ASP A 14 17.36 -20.60 13.70
C ASP A 14 15.94 -21.03 13.31
N ALA A 15 15.36 -21.96 14.09
CA ALA A 15 13.96 -22.34 13.91
C ALA A 15 13.02 -21.16 14.22
N ASP A 16 11.87 -21.14 13.54
CA ASP A 16 10.85 -20.09 13.69
C ASP A 16 10.56 -19.78 15.17
N ARG A 17 10.90 -18.56 15.60
CA ARG A 17 10.68 -18.11 16.98
C ARG A 17 9.35 -17.37 17.05
N LYS A 18 8.49 -17.78 17.98
CA LYS A 18 7.27 -17.02 18.34
C LYS A 18 7.69 -15.71 19.02
N GLY A 19 7.82 -14.64 18.23
CA GLY A 19 8.04 -13.28 18.73
C GLY A 19 6.81 -12.69 19.42
N ARG A 20 6.93 -11.47 19.94
CA ARG A 20 5.78 -10.73 20.48
C ARG A 20 4.79 -10.42 19.35
N PRO A 21 3.50 -10.79 19.46
CA PRO A 21 2.51 -10.43 18.44
C PRO A 21 2.38 -8.91 18.38
N SER A 22 2.33 -8.36 17.17
CA SER A 22 2.06 -6.94 16.95
C SER A 22 0.63 -6.64 17.38
N SER A 23 0.47 -5.95 18.52
CA SER A 23 -0.86 -5.53 19.01
C SER A 23 -1.55 -4.53 18.09
N ALA A 24 -0.81 -3.91 17.18
CA ALA A 24 -1.34 -2.96 16.20
C ALA A 24 -2.02 -3.62 14.99
N THR A 25 -1.83 -4.93 14.78
CA THR A 25 -2.44 -5.67 13.68
C THR A 25 -3.81 -6.24 14.09
N ASN A 26 -4.72 -5.38 14.58
CA ASN A 26 -6.12 -5.77 14.73
C ASN A 26 -6.79 -5.72 13.34
N SER A 27 -7.65 -6.68 13.04
CA SER A 27 -8.41 -6.72 11.78
C SER A 27 -9.22 -5.43 11.57
N GLU A 28 -9.75 -4.84 12.64
CA GLU A 28 -10.54 -3.60 12.59
C GLU A 28 -9.69 -2.40 12.14
N ILE A 29 -8.50 -2.24 12.72
CA ILE A 29 -7.53 -1.19 12.37
C ILE A 29 -7.09 -1.36 10.91
N ALA A 30 -6.91 -2.61 10.46
CA ALA A 30 -6.57 -2.89 9.08
C ALA A 30 -7.71 -2.47 8.12
N VAL A 31 -8.95 -2.84 8.42
CA VAL A 31 -10.10 -2.45 7.58
C VAL A 31 -10.22 -0.93 7.51
N SER A 32 -10.19 -0.25 8.66
CA SER A 32 -10.35 1.20 8.72
C SER A 32 -9.18 1.94 8.05
N GLY A 33 -7.94 1.47 8.25
CA GLY A 33 -6.77 2.01 7.56
C GLY A 33 -6.87 1.87 6.04
N ASN A 34 -7.42 0.76 5.55
CA ASN A 34 -7.66 0.56 4.12
C ASN A 34 -8.72 1.54 3.60
N GLU A 35 -9.84 1.70 4.30
CA GLU A 35 -10.89 2.68 3.96
C GLU A 35 -10.35 4.11 3.87
N CYS A 36 -9.51 4.54 4.83
CA CYS A 36 -8.87 5.87 4.79
C CYS A 36 -8.04 6.08 3.52
N ILE A 37 -7.28 5.05 3.10
CA ILE A 37 -6.45 5.11 1.88
C ILE A 37 -7.33 5.12 0.62
N PHE A 38 -8.41 4.35 0.59
CA PHE A 38 -9.34 4.34 -0.55
C PHE A 38 -10.11 5.65 -0.69
N ALA A 39 -10.46 6.30 0.42
CA ALA A 39 -11.12 7.61 0.43
C ALA A 39 -10.19 8.73 -0.06
N ASN A 40 -8.90 8.68 0.30
CA ASN A 40 -7.89 9.62 -0.17
C ASN A 40 -6.55 8.91 -0.41
N ARG A 41 -6.23 8.65 -1.68
CA ARG A 41 -4.98 7.99 -2.07
C ARG A 41 -3.71 8.79 -1.74
N CYS A 42 -3.84 10.08 -1.42
CA CYS A 42 -2.74 10.97 -1.04
C CYS A 42 -2.67 11.22 0.47
N ILE A 43 -3.32 10.37 1.29
CA ILE A 43 -3.29 10.50 2.75
C ILE A 43 -1.90 10.21 3.34
N THR A 44 -1.52 10.97 4.37
CA THR A 44 -0.25 10.77 5.10
C THR A 44 -0.38 9.67 6.15
N ILE A 45 0.70 8.91 6.37
CA ILE A 45 0.77 7.88 7.43
C ILE A 45 0.46 8.48 8.80
N ASP A 46 0.96 9.69 9.10
CA ASP A 46 0.67 10.39 10.37
C ASP A 46 -0.83 10.64 10.57
N LYS A 47 -1.56 10.94 9.48
CA LYS A 47 -3.00 11.18 9.59
C LYS A 47 -3.75 9.91 9.94
N ILE A 48 -3.41 8.79 9.29
CA ILE A 48 -3.96 7.47 9.62
C ILE A 48 -3.57 7.06 11.05
N SER A 49 -2.32 7.31 11.44
CA SER A 49 -1.78 7.04 12.79
C SER A 49 -2.60 7.75 13.86
N ASN A 50 -2.88 9.04 13.67
CA ASN A 50 -3.69 9.84 14.58
C ASN A 50 -5.17 9.43 14.58
N GLU A 51 -5.74 9.09 13.43
CA GLU A 51 -7.14 8.65 13.32
C GLU A 51 -7.38 7.28 13.97
N GLN A 52 -6.40 6.39 13.92
CA GLN A 52 -6.50 5.02 14.45
C GLN A 52 -5.91 4.87 15.85
N ASP A 53 -5.28 5.92 16.42
CA ASP A 53 -4.51 5.86 17.67
C ASP A 53 -3.45 4.74 17.66
N VAL A 54 -2.77 4.58 16.52
CA VAL A 54 -1.77 3.54 16.29
C VAL A 54 -0.45 4.19 15.94
N SER A 55 0.67 3.63 16.41
CA SER A 55 1.98 4.20 16.11
C SER A 55 2.28 4.26 14.60
N HIS A 56 2.92 5.34 14.16
CA HIS A 56 3.32 5.55 12.77
C HIS A 56 4.01 4.33 12.16
N GLY A 57 4.96 3.71 12.88
CA GLY A 57 5.67 2.53 12.42
C GLY A 57 4.79 1.30 12.22
N SER A 58 3.73 1.15 13.02
CA SER A 58 2.78 0.05 12.86
C SER A 58 1.86 0.27 11.68
N VAL A 59 1.37 1.50 11.47
CA VAL A 59 0.60 1.86 10.26
C VAL A 59 1.45 1.63 9.02
N HIS A 60 2.72 2.04 9.04
CA HIS A 60 3.65 1.80 7.93
C HIS A 60 3.79 0.30 7.60
N LYS A 61 3.99 -0.55 8.61
CA LYS A 61 4.04 -2.01 8.43
C LYS A 61 2.74 -2.59 7.91
N ILE A 62 1.59 -2.12 8.39
CA ILE A 62 0.28 -2.56 7.89
C ILE A 62 0.15 -2.23 6.39
N ILE A 63 0.49 -1.00 5.99
CA ILE A 63 0.41 -0.57 4.60
C ILE A 63 1.36 -1.38 3.71
N ALA A 64 2.62 -1.55 4.13
CA ALA A 64 3.65 -2.21 3.32
C ALA A 64 3.52 -3.74 3.32
N ASP A 65 3.36 -4.36 4.50
CA ASP A 65 3.44 -5.82 4.66
C ASP A 65 2.06 -6.49 4.51
N HIS A 66 1.01 -5.88 5.07
CA HIS A 66 -0.33 -6.47 5.04
C HIS A 66 -1.12 -6.10 3.78
N PHE A 67 -1.09 -4.84 3.34
CA PHE A 67 -1.78 -4.41 2.12
C PHE A 67 -0.92 -4.46 0.86
N GLN A 68 0.41 -4.61 1.02
CA GLN A 68 1.35 -4.59 -0.10
C GLN A 68 1.27 -3.30 -0.93
N PHE A 69 0.92 -2.19 -0.28
CA PHE A 69 0.86 -0.88 -0.91
C PHE A 69 2.22 -0.20 -0.89
N HIS A 70 2.51 0.52 -1.96
CA HIS A 70 3.71 1.33 -2.11
C HIS A 70 3.33 2.79 -2.34
N LYS A 71 4.20 3.70 -1.88
CA LYS A 71 4.03 5.14 -2.13
C LYS A 71 4.34 5.44 -3.59
N ALA A 72 3.35 5.96 -4.33
CA ALA A 72 3.57 6.57 -5.63
C ALA A 72 3.61 8.10 -5.50
N CYS A 73 4.57 8.74 -6.16
CA CYS A 73 4.60 10.19 -6.25
C CYS A 73 3.64 10.67 -7.35
N ALA A 74 2.92 11.76 -7.10
CA ALA A 74 2.08 12.38 -8.12
C ALA A 74 2.93 12.88 -9.29
N GLN A 75 2.44 12.69 -10.52
CA GLN A 75 3.08 13.23 -11.72
C GLN A 75 2.70 14.71 -11.89
N TRP A 76 3.69 15.53 -12.28
CA TRP A 76 3.43 16.92 -12.63
C TRP A 76 2.62 16.98 -13.92
N VAL A 77 1.49 17.67 -13.88
CA VAL A 77 0.68 17.99 -15.06
C VAL A 77 0.79 19.49 -15.30
N LEU A 78 1.30 19.87 -16.47
CA LEU A 78 1.63 21.27 -16.81
C LEU A 78 0.41 22.21 -16.84
N TYR A 79 -0.81 21.67 -16.96
CA TYR A 79 -2.02 22.49 -17.12
C TYR A 79 -3.25 21.88 -16.45
N LEU A 80 -3.97 22.71 -15.70
CA LEU A 80 -5.28 22.38 -15.16
C LEU A 80 -6.34 22.52 -16.27
N GLN A 81 -6.84 21.40 -16.77
CA GLN A 81 -7.78 21.40 -17.88
C GLN A 81 -9.21 21.75 -17.44
N THR A 82 -9.88 22.62 -18.19
CA THR A 82 -11.33 22.83 -18.08
C THR A 82 -12.08 21.62 -18.66
N GLU A 83 -13.34 21.46 -18.29
CA GLU A 83 -14.19 20.37 -18.80
C GLU A 83 -14.36 20.45 -20.31
N GLU A 84 -14.51 21.66 -20.87
CA GLU A 84 -14.57 21.86 -22.33
C GLU A 84 -13.25 21.45 -23.00
N GLY A 85 -12.11 21.75 -22.37
CA GLY A 85 -10.79 21.37 -22.85
C GLY A 85 -10.62 19.85 -22.89
N LYS A 86 -11.04 19.14 -21.84
CA LYS A 86 -11.02 17.67 -21.79
C LYS A 86 -11.90 17.07 -22.89
N LYS A 87 -13.12 17.60 -23.07
CA LYS A 87 -14.06 17.13 -24.10
C LYS A 87 -13.48 17.28 -25.50
N LYS A 88 -12.94 18.45 -25.84
CA LYS A 88 -12.32 18.69 -27.16
C LYS A 88 -11.14 17.75 -27.43
N ARG A 89 -10.31 17.48 -26.42
CA ARG A 89 -9.18 16.54 -26.55
C ARG A 89 -9.65 15.12 -26.80
N PHE A 90 -10.69 14.68 -26.07
CA PHE A 90 -11.30 13.37 -26.28
C PHE A 90 -11.88 13.23 -27.69
N GLU A 91 -12.71 14.18 -28.12
CA GLU A 91 -13.33 14.17 -29.46
C GLU A 91 -12.28 14.15 -30.57
N SER A 92 -11.24 14.97 -30.45
CA SER A 92 -10.12 14.97 -31.40
C SER A 92 -9.42 13.62 -31.45
N ALA A 93 -9.05 13.06 -30.30
CA ALA A 93 -8.35 11.78 -30.24
C ALA A 93 -9.21 10.63 -30.79
N PHE A 94 -10.50 10.64 -30.48
CA PHE A 94 -11.45 9.65 -30.97
C PHE A 94 -11.62 9.72 -32.49
N ALA A 95 -11.74 10.92 -33.06
CA ALA A 95 -11.80 11.10 -34.51
C ALA A 95 -10.53 10.59 -35.21
N PHE A 96 -9.34 10.83 -34.62
CA PHE A 96 -8.08 10.30 -35.15
C PHE A 96 -8.03 8.76 -35.14
N LEU A 97 -8.50 8.12 -34.06
CA LEU A 97 -8.55 6.66 -33.96
C LEU A 97 -9.49 6.05 -35.00
N GLN A 98 -10.61 6.70 -35.32
CA GLN A 98 -11.55 6.21 -36.33
C GLN A 98 -11.04 6.38 -37.77
N LEU A 99 -10.18 7.35 -38.01
CA LEU A 99 -9.63 7.62 -39.34
C LEU A 99 -8.53 6.62 -39.74
N TYR A 100 -7.87 6.01 -38.75
CA TYR A 100 -6.79 5.04 -38.94
C TYR A 100 -7.02 3.78 -38.09
N PRO A 101 -7.85 2.83 -38.58
CA PRO A 101 -8.13 1.58 -37.87
C PRO A 101 -6.94 0.63 -37.80
#